data_AF-A0A3A4ZCK8-F1
#
_entry.id   AF-A0A3A4ZCK8-F1
#
_cell.length_a   1.000
_cell.length_b   1.000
_cell.length_c   1.000
_cell.angle_alpha   90.00
_cell.angle_beta   90.00
_cell.angle_gamma   90.00
#
_symmetry.space_group_name_H-M   'P 1'
#
loop_
_entity.id
_entity.type
_entity.pdbx_description
1 polymer ?
#
loop_
_entity_poly.entity_id
_entity_poly.type
_entity_poly.pdbx_seq_one_letter_code
_entity_poly.pdbx_strand_id
1 'polypeptide(L)' 'MFSSLSEFPERGVYPKELLALGIREYRDIFFKPYRIFYRVMENIVYVLLIVDGRRDMQSLLQRRLLNA' A
#
# COMPACT_ATOMS: atom_id res chain seq x y z
N MET A 1 2.21 -9.18 20.52
CA MET A 1 1.92 -7.73 20.53
C MET A 1 1.81 -7.29 19.09
N PHE A 2 0.64 -6.88 18.61
CA PHE A 2 0.54 -6.28 17.28
C PHE A 2 1.06 -4.85 17.41
N SER A 3 2.25 -4.58 16.89
CA SER A 3 2.69 -3.20 16.81
C SER A 3 1.75 -2.42 15.89
N SER A 4 1.48 -1.17 16.18
CA SER A 4 0.59 -0.35 15.34
C SER A 4 1.32 0.16 14.09
N LEU A 5 0.56 0.61 13.08
CA LEU A 5 1.15 1.24 11.89
C LEU A 5 1.82 2.58 12.23
N SER A 6 1.34 3.29 13.24
CA SER A 6 1.93 4.54 13.73
C SER A 6 3.26 4.32 14.47
N GLU A 7 3.45 3.19 15.15
CA GLU A 7 4.69 2.89 15.86
C GLU A 7 5.79 2.39 14.91
N PHE A 8 5.43 1.61 13.90
CA PHE A 8 6.38 1.02 12.95
C PHE A 8 5.92 1.24 11.51
N PRO A 9 5.96 2.49 11.01
CA PRO A 9 5.46 2.82 9.68
C PRO A 9 6.30 2.18 8.56
N GLU A 10 7.56 1.81 8.80
CA GLU A 10 8.43 1.18 7.80
C GLU A 10 8.18 -0.33 7.60
N ARG A 11 7.30 -0.95 8.40
CA ARG A 11 7.07 -2.40 8.38
C ARG A 11 6.37 -2.93 7.13
N GLY A 12 5.71 -2.05 6.38
CA GLY A 12 5.02 -2.40 5.14
C GLY A 12 6.02 -2.65 4.02
N VAL A 13 5.71 -3.61 3.16
CA VAL A 13 6.54 -3.95 2.00
C VAL A 13 6.31 -2.97 0.87
N TYR A 14 7.27 -2.80 -0.02
CA TYR A 14 7.02 -2.10 -1.28
C TYR A 14 6.11 -2.98 -2.15
N PRO A 15 4.97 -2.47 -2.64
CA PRO A 15 4.07 -3.24 -3.50
C PRO A 15 4.82 -3.66 -4.77
N LYS A 16 4.83 -4.96 -5.09
CA LYS A 16 5.55 -5.49 -6.27
C LYS A 16 5.11 -4.81 -7.57
N GLU A 17 3.83 -4.42 -7.64
CA GLU A 17 3.22 -3.78 -8.79
C GLU A 17 3.81 -2.39 -9.04
N LEU A 18 4.15 -1.65 -7.98
CA LEU A 18 4.77 -0.33 -8.04
C LEU A 18 6.30 -0.43 -8.12
N LEU A 19 6.88 -1.42 -7.43
CA LEU A 19 8.31 -1.69 -7.48
C LEU A 19 8.77 -2.05 -8.90
N ALA A 20 7.95 -2.79 -9.65
CA ALA A 20 8.20 -3.10 -11.06
C ALA A 20 8.26 -1.85 -11.96
N LEU A 21 7.71 -0.72 -11.51
CA LEU A 21 7.74 0.58 -12.19
C LEU A 21 8.84 1.51 -11.63
N GLY A 22 9.68 1.03 -10.70
CA GLY A 22 10.70 1.83 -10.02
C GLY A 22 10.18 2.73 -8.90
N ILE A 23 8.90 2.63 -8.54
CA ILE A 23 8.25 3.47 -7.52
C ILE A 23 8.46 2.83 -6.14
N ARG A 24 8.99 3.60 -5.19
CA ARG A 24 9.36 3.13 -3.83
C ARG A 24 8.80 4.00 -2.70
N GLU A 25 8.00 5.00 -3.03
CA GLU A 25 7.41 5.96 -2.11
C GLU A 25 6.21 5.36 -1.34
N TYR A 26 5.67 4.25 -1.84
CA TYR A 26 4.48 3.60 -1.29
C TYR A 26 4.82 2.27 -0.62
N ARG A 27 4.12 2.00 0.47
CA ARG A 27 4.18 0.77 1.25
C ARG A 27 2.81 0.11 1.28
N ASP A 28 2.81 -1.20 1.43
CA ASP A 28 1.61 -2.02 1.60
C ASP A 28 1.76 -2.89 2.84
N ILE A 29 0.68 -2.94 3.62
CA ILE A 29 0.51 -3.85 4.73
C ILE A 29 -0.79 -4.65 4.57
N PHE A 30 -0.70 -5.94 4.85
CA PHE A 30 -1.84 -6.84 4.81
C PHE A 30 -2.52 -6.93 6.18
N PHE A 31 -3.82 -6.62 6.20
CA PHE A 31 -4.71 -6.80 7.34
C PHE A 31 -5.98 -7.51 6.86
N LYS A 32 -6.02 -8.84 7.05
CA LYS A 32 -6.99 -9.74 6.38
C LYS A 32 -8.44 -9.22 6.43
N PRO A 33 -9.18 -9.28 5.29
CA PRO A 33 -8.75 -9.64 3.93
C PRO A 33 -8.09 -8.49 3.16
N TYR A 34 -7.83 -7.34 3.78
CA TYR A 34 -7.47 -6.10 3.11
C TYR A 34 -5.96 -5.90 2.91
N ARG A 35 -5.59 -5.24 1.81
CA ARG A 35 -4.29 -4.58 1.61
C ARG A 35 -4.48 -3.08 1.85
N ILE A 36 -3.58 -2.48 2.61
CA ILE A 36 -3.58 -1.05 2.94
C ILE A 36 -2.33 -0.44 2.31
N PHE A 37 -2.52 0.40 1.30
CA PHE A 37 -1.45 1.19 0.70
C PHE A 37 -1.34 2.52 1.41
N TYR A 38 -0.12 2.86 1.78
CA TYR A 38 0.19 4.11 2.46
C TYR A 38 1.55 4.64 2.02
N ARG A 39 1.84 5.90 2.36
CA ARG A 39 3.18 6.49 2.26
C ARG A 39 3.54 7.13 3.59
N VAL A 40 4.83 7.17 3.88
CA VAL A 40 5.37 7.87 5.05
C VAL A 40 6.00 9.15 4.55
N MET A 41 5.55 10.29 5.07
CA MET A 41 6.21 11.57 4.82
C MET A 41 6.50 12.20 6.16
N GLU A 42 7.77 12.56 6.36
CA GLU A 42 8.26 13.01 7.67
C GLU A 42 7.91 11.95 8.73
N ASN A 43 6.99 12.26 9.64
CA ASN A 43 6.50 11.34 10.67
C ASN A 43 4.99 11.06 10.56
N ILE A 44 4.41 11.29 9.38
CA ILE A 44 2.97 11.10 9.13
C ILE A 44 2.75 9.93 8.17
N VAL A 45 1.85 9.03 8.58
CA VAL A 45 1.37 7.93 7.75
C VAL A 45 0.14 8.38 6.99
N TYR A 46 0.25 8.47 5.66
CA TYR A 46 -0.87 8.78 4.78
C TYR A 46 -1.43 7.49 4.19
N VAL A 47 -2.63 7.09 4.65
CA VAL A 47 -3.35 5.95 4.08
C VAL A 47 -4.05 6.40 2.80
N LEU A 48 -3.71 5.77 1.68
CA LEU A 48 -4.16 6.19 0.34
C LEU A 48 -5.24 5.27 -0.21
N LEU A 49 -5.15 3.99 0.11
CA LEU A 49 -6.05 2.98 -0.44
C LEU A 49 -6.20 1.80 0.50
N ILE A 50 -7.45 1.44 0.80
CA ILE A 50 -7.82 0.21 1.48
C ILE A 50 -8.62 -0.62 0.47
N VAL A 51 -8.13 -1.82 0.14
CA VAL A 51 -8.75 -2.70 -0.85
C VAL A 51 -8.79 -4.13 -0.36
N ASP A 52 -9.77 -4.90 -0.82
CA ASP A 52 -9.74 -6.35 -0.66
C ASP A 52 -8.51 -6.91 -1.38
N GLY A 53 -7.60 -7.51 -0.60
CA GLY A 53 -6.34 -8.09 -1.07
C GLY A 53 -6.52 -9.33 -1.94
N ARG A 54 -7.74 -9.86 -2.04
CA ARG A 54 -8.10 -10.97 -2.95
C ARG A 54 -8.26 -10.52 -4.39
N ARG A 55 -8.38 -9.21 -4.65
CA ARG A 55 -8.51 -8.67 -6.01
C ARG A 55 -7.15 -8.71 -6.73
N ASP A 56 -7.19 -8.81 -8.06
CA ASP A 56 -6.00 -8.63 -8.88
C ASP A 56 -5.50 -7.17 -8.80
N MET A 57 -4.39 -6.95 -8.10
CA MET A 57 -3.88 -5.60 -7.84
C MET A 57 -3.35 -4.92 -9.10
N GLN A 58 -2.77 -5.66 -10.03
CA GLN A 58 -2.27 -5.08 -11.26
C GLN A 58 -3.42 -4.48 -12.06
N SER A 59 -4.47 -5.25 -12.32
CA SER A 59 -5.69 -4.76 -12.99
C SER A 59 -6.36 -3.64 -12.21
N LEU A 60 -6.39 -3.72 -10.87
CA LEU A 60 -7.02 -2.69 -10.04
C LEU A 60 -6.30 -1.34 -10.15
N LEU A 61 -4.97 -1.34 -10.02
CA LEU A 61 -4.16 -0.12 -10.12
C LEU A 61 -4.17 0.42 -11.56
N GLN A 62 -4.09 -0.44 -12.57
CA GLN A 62 -4.22 -0.04 -13.97
C GLN A 62 -5.56 0.63 -14.26
N ARG A 63 -6.68 0.06 -13.77
CA ARG A 63 -8.00 0.68 -13.91
C ARG A 63 -8.09 2.05 -13.24
N ARG A 64 -7.39 2.28 -12.13
CA ARG A 64 -7.34 3.59 -11.48
C ARG A 64 -6.52 4.61 -12.26
N LEU A 65 -5.43 4.19 -12.91
CA LEU A 65 -4.62 5.06 -13.77
C LEU A 65 -5.35 5.43 -15.07
N LEU A 66 -6.10 4.48 -15.66
CA LEU A 66 -6.72 4.63 -16.98
C LEU A 66 -8.16 5.17 -16.96
N ASN A 67 -8.84 5.15 -15.82
CA ASN A 67 -10.19 5.72 -15.66
C ASN A 67 -10.20 6.96 -14.75
N ALA A 68 -9.09 7.68 -14.70
CA ALA A 68 -8.98 8.98 -14.04
C ALA A 68 -9.42 10.10 -14.99
#